data_AF-A0A917HY84-F1
#
_entry.id   AF-A0A917HY84-F1
#
_cell.length_a   1.000
_cell.length_b   1.000
_cell.length_c   1.000
_cell.angle_alpha   90.00
_cell.angle_beta   90.00
_cell.angle_gamma   90.00
#
_symmetry.space_group_name_H-M   'P 1'
#
loop_
_entity.id
_entity.type
_entity.pdbx_description
1 polymer ?
#
loop_
_entity_poly.entity_id
_entity_poly.type
_entity_poly.pdbx_seq_one_letter_code
_entity_poly.pdbx_strand_id
1 'polypeptide(L)'
;MKTEKIKKGCGITLIILIIIIIGFFWMVRTAFGPTFRTVKIDNPVGQLICEEEYNADMAAVFYDVDFKLETGEKQIIDLGKLYFQKEDWQTEFELKENENWYYLSSNNSNIYDLILTDKISQENFSFDMKSSQPKNKELWKTVKYTI
;
A
#
# COMPACT_ATOMS: atom_id res chain seq x y z
N MET A 1 -13.14 10.86 65.74
CA MET A 1 -13.43 11.43 64.40
C MET A 1 -13.15 10.34 63.37
N LYS A 2 -14.18 9.81 62.70
CA LYS A 2 -14.07 8.65 61.78
C LYS A 2 -13.74 9.12 60.37
N THR A 3 -12.54 8.83 59.88
CA THR A 3 -12.21 8.92 58.44
C THR A 3 -11.16 7.87 58.06
N GLU A 4 -11.54 6.59 58.09
CA GLU A 4 -10.69 5.48 57.61
C GLU A 4 -11.37 4.54 56.60
N LYS A 5 -12.37 5.02 55.85
CA LYS A 5 -13.10 4.19 54.88
C LYS A 5 -13.11 4.69 53.42
N ILE A 6 -12.14 5.51 53.02
CA ILE A 6 -12.00 5.97 51.61
C ILE A 6 -10.59 5.65 51.07
N LYS A 7 -10.12 4.41 51.19
CA LYS A 7 -8.83 3.99 50.59
C LYS A 7 -8.85 2.70 49.78
N LYS A 8 -9.87 1.84 49.94
CA LYS A 8 -9.92 0.54 49.23
C LYS A 8 -10.69 0.58 47.90
N GLY A 9 -11.72 1.42 47.79
CA GLY A 9 -12.53 1.54 46.56
C GLY A 9 -11.81 2.28 45.42
N CYS A 10 -11.10 3.36 45.74
CA CYS A 10 -10.40 4.20 44.75
C CYS A 10 -9.27 3.43 44.02
N GLY A 11 -8.52 2.58 44.74
CA GLY A 11 -7.47 1.76 44.14
C GLY A 11 -8.01 0.71 43.17
N ILE A 12 -9.14 0.08 43.49
CA ILE A 12 -9.77 -0.94 42.62
C ILE A 12 -10.32 -0.28 41.35
N THR A 13 -10.99 0.86 41.45
CA THR A 13 -11.46 1.61 40.29
C THR A 13 -10.31 2.07 39.39
N LEU A 14 -9.17 2.43 39.97
CA LEU A 14 -7.99 2.87 39.23
C LEU A 14 -7.32 1.70 38.47
N ILE A 15 -7.25 0.52 39.09
CA ILE A 15 -6.76 -0.70 38.43
C ILE A 15 -7.68 -1.12 37.28
N ILE A 16 -9.01 -1.10 37.47
CA ILE A 16 -9.98 -1.42 36.41
C ILE A 16 -9.83 -0.43 35.25
N LEU A 17 -9.69 0.86 35.53
CA LEU A 17 -9.46 1.89 34.51
C LEU A 17 -8.18 1.63 33.70
N ILE A 18 -7.09 1.27 34.36
CA ILE A 18 -5.83 0.92 33.68
C ILE A 18 -6.01 -0.30 32.75
N ILE A 19 -6.70 -1.34 33.20
CA ILE A 19 -6.97 -2.53 32.38
C ILE A 19 -7.82 -2.17 31.16
N ILE A 20 -8.84 -1.32 31.33
CA ILE A 20 -9.68 -0.83 30.21
C ILE A 20 -8.83 -0.04 29.21
N ILE A 21 -7.96 0.86 29.68
CA ILE A 21 -7.08 1.66 28.81
C ILE A 21 -6.14 0.74 28.02
N ILE A 22 -5.50 -0.22 28.68
CA ILE A 22 -4.58 -1.17 28.01
C ILE A 22 -5.34 -2.03 26.99
N GLY A 23 -6.50 -2.55 27.37
CA GLY A 23 -7.35 -3.35 26.49
C GLY A 23 -7.84 -2.55 25.27
N PHE A 24 -8.20 -1.28 25.48
CA PHE A 24 -8.58 -0.37 24.40
C PHE A 24 -7.42 -0.12 23.43
N PHE A 25 -6.22 0.17 23.93
CA PHE A 25 -5.04 0.34 23.06
C PHE A 25 -4.70 -0.93 22.26
N TRP A 26 -4.83 -2.11 22.87
CA TRP A 26 -4.67 -3.38 22.16
C TRP A 26 -5.70 -3.55 21.04
N MET A 27 -6.97 -3.28 21.35
CA MET A 27 -8.06 -3.40 20.37
C MET A 27 -7.88 -2.42 19.20
N VAL A 28 -7.50 -1.16 19.46
CA VAL A 28 -7.22 -0.16 18.42
C VAL A 28 -6.03 -0.60 17.57
N ARG A 29 -4.94 -1.09 18.18
CA ARG A 29 -3.76 -1.54 17.41
C ARG A 29 -4.08 -2.73 16.49
N THR A 30 -4.93 -3.65 16.93
CA THR A 30 -5.34 -4.79 16.11
C THR A 30 -6.33 -4.38 15.02
N ALA A 31 -7.21 -3.42 15.29
CA ALA A 31 -8.23 -2.97 14.32
C ALA A 31 -7.67 -2.03 13.24
N PHE A 32 -6.61 -1.27 13.53
CA PHE A 32 -5.99 -0.29 12.62
C PHE A 32 -4.54 -0.65 12.24
N GLY A 33 -4.11 -1.90 12.49
CA GLY A 33 -2.79 -2.37 12.10
C GLY A 33 -2.73 -2.74 10.61
N PRO A 34 -1.53 -2.74 9.99
CA PRO A 34 -1.37 -3.22 8.63
C PRO A 34 -1.80 -4.69 8.53
N THR A 35 -2.49 -5.03 7.45
CA THR A 35 -2.87 -6.41 7.14
C THR A 35 -2.12 -6.87 5.89
N PHE A 36 -1.60 -8.09 5.93
CA PHE A 36 -0.82 -8.64 4.81
C PHE A 36 -1.59 -9.76 4.14
N ARG A 37 -1.58 -9.76 2.81
CA ARG A 37 -2.20 -10.78 1.99
C ARG A 37 -1.29 -11.12 0.81
N THR A 38 -1.22 -12.39 0.44
CA THR A 38 -0.57 -12.80 -0.81
C THR A 38 -1.65 -13.23 -1.80
N VAL A 39 -1.61 -12.67 -3.01
CA VAL A 39 -2.48 -13.02 -4.12
C VAL A 39 -1.63 -13.61 -5.23
N LYS A 40 -2.07 -14.74 -5.79
CA LYS A 40 -1.43 -15.35 -6.95
C LYS A 40 -2.32 -15.16 -8.17
N ILE A 41 -1.74 -14.69 -9.27
CA ILE A 41 -2.46 -14.37 -10.50
C ILE A 41 -1.73 -15.02 -11.67
N ASP A 42 -2.43 -15.86 -12.44
CA ASP A 42 -1.86 -16.43 -13.65
C ASP A 42 -1.88 -15.39 -14.78
N ASN A 43 -0.74 -15.18 -15.43
CA ASN A 43 -0.55 -14.27 -16.54
C ASN A 43 0.12 -15.03 -17.71
N PRO A 44 -0.11 -14.63 -18.98
CA PRO A 44 0.59 -15.25 -20.12
C PRO A 44 2.13 -15.28 -19.99
N VAL A 45 2.72 -14.33 -19.27
CA VAL A 45 4.17 -14.23 -19.03
C VAL A 45 4.66 -15.19 -17.91
N GLY A 46 3.77 -15.60 -17.00
CA GLY A 46 4.10 -16.43 -15.84
C GLY A 46 3.11 -16.23 -14.68
N GLN A 47 3.40 -16.81 -13.52
CA GLN A 47 2.57 -16.61 -12.33
C GLN A 47 3.05 -15.38 -11.56
N LEU A 48 2.17 -14.41 -11.35
CA LEU A 48 2.40 -13.29 -10.46
C LEU A 48 2.15 -13.71 -9.01
N ILE A 49 3.08 -13.35 -8.14
CA ILE A 49 2.99 -13.45 -6.69
C ILE A 49 2.97 -12.02 -6.18
N CYS A 50 1.79 -11.58 -5.76
CA CYS A 50 1.54 -10.22 -5.30
C CYS A 50 1.44 -10.21 -3.77
N GLU A 51 2.35 -9.52 -3.10
CA GLU A 51 2.31 -9.31 -1.65
C GLU A 51 1.69 -7.96 -1.37
N GLU A 52 0.44 -7.98 -0.92
CA GLU A 52 -0.37 -6.82 -0.57
C GLU A 52 -0.18 -6.48 0.91
N GLU A 53 0.14 -5.22 1.17
CA GLU A 53 0.08 -4.59 2.48
C GLU A 53 -1.07 -3.58 2.49
N TYR A 54 -2.15 -3.95 3.19
CA TYR A 54 -3.27 -3.08 3.47
C TYR A 54 -2.93 -2.16 4.63
N ASN A 55 -2.99 -0.86 4.38
CA ASN A 55 -2.85 0.20 5.37
C ASN A 55 -4.12 1.04 5.38
N ALA A 56 -4.76 1.18 6.53
CA ALA A 56 -5.86 2.12 6.72
C ALA A 56 -5.49 3.11 7.82
N ASP A 57 -5.44 4.38 7.46
CA ASP A 57 -5.47 5.46 8.43
C ASP A 57 -6.88 6.06 8.52
N MET A 58 -7.11 6.97 9.47
CA MET A 58 -8.44 7.56 9.67
C MET A 58 -8.96 8.36 8.45
N ALA A 59 -8.10 8.68 7.47
CA ALA A 59 -8.43 9.51 6.32
C ALA A 59 -8.49 8.71 5.00
N ALA A 60 -7.75 7.61 4.87
CA ALA A 60 -7.60 6.89 3.62
C ALA A 60 -7.22 5.42 3.81
N VAL A 61 -7.45 4.64 2.75
CA VAL A 61 -7.06 3.25 2.63
C VAL A 61 -6.06 3.11 1.49
N PHE A 62 -5.00 2.35 1.73
CA PHE A 62 -3.90 2.10 0.80
C PHE A 62 -3.63 0.60 0.71
N TYR A 63 -3.36 0.16 -0.51
CA TYR A 63 -2.94 -1.19 -0.83
C TYR A 63 -1.59 -1.08 -1.53
N ASP A 64 -0.52 -1.35 -0.78
CA ASP A 64 0.84 -1.36 -1.28
C ASP A 64 1.12 -2.78 -1.77
N VAL A 65 1.32 -2.96 -3.07
CA VAL A 65 1.41 -4.30 -3.66
C VAL A 65 2.77 -4.50 -4.28
N ASP A 66 3.53 -5.45 -3.74
CA ASP A 66 4.81 -5.92 -4.27
C ASP A 66 4.59 -7.04 -5.27
N PHE A 67 5.08 -6.87 -6.49
CA PHE A 67 4.86 -7.80 -7.59
C PHE A 67 6.12 -8.62 -7.84
N LYS A 68 5.98 -9.94 -7.78
CA LYS A 68 7.02 -10.88 -8.18
C LYS A 68 6.49 -11.78 -9.29
N LEU A 69 7.33 -12.10 -10.26
CA LEU A 69 6.99 -13.00 -11.37
C LEU A 69 7.73 -14.32 -11.19
N GLU A 70 6.99 -15.41 -11.09
CA GLU A 70 7.51 -16.77 -11.23
C GLU A 70 7.43 -17.18 -12.70
N THR A 71 8.59 -17.28 -13.35
CA THR A 71 8.69 -17.70 -14.75
C THR A 71 8.54 -19.22 -14.88
N GLY A 72 8.35 -19.73 -16.10
CA GLY A 72 8.26 -21.18 -16.35
C GLY A 72 9.49 -21.99 -15.89
N GLU A 73 10.64 -21.33 -15.72
CA GLU A 73 11.88 -21.92 -15.19
C GLU A 73 11.93 -21.90 -13.65
N LYS A 74 10.85 -21.49 -12.98
CA LYS A 74 10.74 -21.26 -11.53
C LYS A 74 11.71 -20.19 -11.00
N GLN A 75 12.16 -19.30 -11.87
CA GLN A 75 12.90 -18.11 -11.44
C GLN A 75 11.90 -17.09 -10.92
N ILE A 76 12.19 -16.51 -9.75
CA ILE A 76 11.43 -15.41 -9.18
C ILE A 76 12.13 -14.11 -9.55
N ILE A 77 11.39 -13.22 -10.22
CA ILE A 77 11.86 -11.90 -10.65
C ILE A 77 11.05 -10.85 -9.90
N ASP A 78 11.73 -9.91 -9.25
CA ASP A 78 11.10 -8.77 -8.56
C ASP A 78 10.74 -7.68 -9.58
N LEU A 79 9.43 -7.43 -9.74
CA LEU A 79 8.90 -6.42 -10.67
C LEU A 79 8.65 -5.06 -9.98
N GLY A 80 8.86 -4.96 -8.67
CA GLY A 80 8.64 -3.75 -7.89
C GLY A 80 7.20 -3.55 -7.39
N LYS A 81 6.91 -2.32 -6.94
CA LYS A 81 5.70 -2.00 -6.16
C LYS A 81 4.79 -0.98 -6.84
N LEU A 82 3.49 -1.29 -6.89
CA LEU A 82 2.42 -0.34 -7.24
C LEU A 82 1.53 -0.06 -6.02
N TYR A 83 0.84 1.08 -6.04
CA TYR A 83 0.16 1.63 -4.86
C TYR A 83 -1.28 2.00 -5.19
N PHE A 84 -2.25 1.30 -4.61
CA PHE A 84 -3.67 1.45 -4.96
C PHE A 84 -4.52 1.99 -3.79
N GLN A 85 -5.70 2.53 -4.10
CA GLN A 85 -6.68 3.01 -3.11
C GLN A 85 -7.90 2.10 -2.98
N LYS A 86 -7.95 1.01 -3.75
CA LYS A 86 -9.08 0.08 -3.78
C LYS A 86 -8.61 -1.36 -3.63
N GLU A 87 -9.47 -2.16 -3.00
CA GLU A 87 -9.22 -3.58 -2.75
C GLU A 87 -9.18 -4.42 -4.02
N ASP A 88 -9.91 -4.01 -5.06
CA ASP A 88 -10.01 -4.66 -6.37
C ASP A 88 -8.88 -4.28 -7.34
N TRP A 89 -7.72 -3.89 -6.81
CA TRP A 89 -6.54 -3.47 -7.55
C TRP A 89 -6.05 -4.49 -8.58
N GLN A 90 -6.45 -5.76 -8.48
CA GLN A 90 -6.07 -6.81 -9.42
C GLN A 90 -6.56 -6.51 -10.85
N THR A 91 -7.57 -5.65 -10.99
CA THR A 91 -8.11 -5.19 -12.27
C THR A 91 -7.45 -3.90 -12.79
N GLU A 92 -6.62 -3.26 -11.97
CA GLU A 92 -6.11 -1.91 -12.18
C GLU A 92 -4.66 -1.89 -12.67
N PHE A 93 -4.07 -3.05 -12.96
CA PHE A 93 -2.72 -3.17 -13.50
C PHE A 93 -2.66 -4.06 -14.74
N GLU A 94 -1.59 -3.90 -15.51
CA GLU A 94 -1.26 -4.74 -16.64
C GLU A 94 0.23 -5.11 -16.60
N LEU A 95 0.53 -6.39 -16.82
CA LEU A 95 1.87 -6.90 -17.06
C LEU A 95 2.04 -7.26 -18.53
N LYS A 96 3.06 -6.70 -19.18
CA LYS A 96 3.51 -7.04 -20.53
C LYS A 96 5.00 -7.32 -20.54
N GLU A 97 5.50 -7.86 -21.63
CA GLU A 97 6.93 -8.07 -21.85
C GLU A 97 7.35 -7.79 -23.29
N ASN A 98 8.64 -7.54 -23.48
CA ASN A 98 9.30 -7.64 -24.78
C ASN A 98 10.64 -8.38 -24.64
N GLU A 99 11.53 -8.28 -25.64
CA GLU A 99 12.82 -8.97 -25.62
C GLU A 99 13.68 -8.66 -24.38
N ASN A 100 13.64 -7.42 -23.88
CA ASN A 100 14.58 -6.95 -22.84
C ASN A 100 13.91 -6.58 -21.51
N TRP A 101 12.61 -6.31 -21.51
CA TRP A 101 11.92 -5.70 -20.37
C TRP A 101 10.61 -6.39 -20.02
N TYR A 102 10.28 -6.39 -18.73
CA TYR A 102 8.92 -6.49 -18.23
C TYR A 102 8.35 -5.09 -17.98
N TYR A 103 7.06 -4.92 -18.28
CA TYR A 103 6.31 -3.68 -18.13
C TYR A 103 5.18 -3.92 -17.14
N LEU A 104 5.31 -3.40 -15.93
CA LEU A 104 4.24 -3.41 -14.94
C LEU A 104 3.63 -2.01 -14.90
N SER A 105 2.40 -1.85 -15.36
CA SER A 105 1.76 -0.53 -15.48
C SER A 105 0.39 -0.47 -14.82
N SER A 106 0.01 0.71 -14.34
CA SER A 106 -1.31 1.00 -13.79
C SER A 106 -1.65 2.47 -13.99
N ASN A 107 -2.86 2.75 -14.48
CA ASN A 107 -3.37 4.12 -14.60
C ASN A 107 -3.95 4.67 -13.28
N ASN A 108 -4.12 3.80 -12.29
CA ASN A 108 -4.79 4.08 -11.02
C ASN A 108 -3.86 3.85 -9.81
N SER A 109 -2.57 3.64 -10.05
CA SER A 109 -1.56 3.71 -9.02
C SER A 109 -1.32 5.17 -8.61
N ASN A 110 -1.03 5.39 -7.33
CA ASN A 110 -0.88 6.73 -6.76
C ASN A 110 0.52 7.32 -6.89
N ILE A 111 1.55 6.47 -6.95
CA ILE A 111 2.95 6.90 -6.88
C ILE A 111 3.66 6.68 -8.21
N TYR A 112 3.56 5.46 -8.76
CA TYR A 112 4.19 5.11 -10.03
C TYR A 112 3.15 4.47 -10.94
N ASP A 113 3.12 4.89 -12.20
CA ASP A 113 2.16 4.40 -13.18
C ASP A 113 2.79 3.32 -14.08
N LEU A 114 4.12 3.23 -14.08
CA LEU A 114 4.90 2.28 -14.87
C LEU A 114 6.18 1.88 -14.13
N ILE A 115 6.47 0.59 -14.10
CA ILE A 115 7.73 0.02 -13.66
C ILE A 115 8.27 -0.84 -14.80
N LEU A 116 9.55 -0.61 -15.13
CA LEU A 116 10.31 -1.39 -16.09
C LEU A 116 11.31 -2.25 -15.36
N THR A 117 11.31 -3.56 -15.63
CA THR A 117 12.29 -4.51 -15.07
C THR A 117 13.12 -5.10 -16.19
N ASP A 118 14.43 -4.91 -16.14
CA ASP A 118 15.34 -5.49 -17.12
C ASP A 118 15.43 -7.01 -16.91
N LYS A 119 15.26 -7.80 -17.97
CA LYS A 119 15.24 -9.27 -17.87
C LYS A 119 16.60 -9.87 -17.50
N ILE A 120 17.69 -9.17 -17.77
CA ILE A 120 19.06 -9.63 -17.56
C ILE A 120 19.59 -9.08 -16.24
N SER A 121 19.57 -7.75 -16.05
CA SER A 121 20.12 -7.12 -14.84
C SER A 121 19.17 -7.21 -13.64
N GLN A 122 17.87 -7.43 -13.88
CA GLN A 122 16.81 -7.39 -12.86
C GLN A 122 16.69 -6.04 -12.15
N GLU A 123 17.19 -4.97 -12.76
CA GLU A 123 17.02 -3.61 -12.25
C GLU A 123 15.63 -3.08 -12.57
N ASN A 124 15.05 -2.38 -11.58
CA ASN A 124 13.72 -1.77 -11.68
C ASN A 124 13.81 -0.25 -11.86
N PHE A 125 13.06 0.26 -12.83
CA PHE A 125 12.91 1.69 -13.09
C PHE A 125 11.45 2.08 -12.96
N SER A 126 11.12 2.86 -11.93
CA SER A 126 9.76 3.31 -11.66
C SER A 126 9.52 4.73 -12.17
N PHE A 127 8.37 4.95 -12.79
CA PHE A 127 8.02 6.19 -13.44
C PHE A 127 6.62 6.66 -13.03
N ASP A 128 6.52 7.94 -12.67
CA ASP A 128 5.26 8.67 -12.51
C ASP A 128 4.99 9.47 -13.79
N MET A 129 4.17 8.91 -14.67
CA MET A 129 3.86 9.49 -15.97
C MET A 129 2.76 10.54 -15.87
N LYS A 130 1.86 10.42 -14.88
CA LYS A 130 0.71 11.30 -14.69
C LYS A 130 1.12 12.62 -14.09
N SER A 131 1.94 12.64 -13.04
CA SER A 131 2.41 13.90 -12.44
C SER A 131 3.43 14.63 -13.32
N SER A 132 4.18 13.89 -14.13
CA SER A 132 5.20 14.46 -15.02
C SER A 132 4.61 15.21 -16.22
N GLN A 133 3.33 15.02 -16.55
CA GLN A 133 2.68 15.74 -17.66
C GLN A 133 2.63 17.26 -17.42
N PRO A 134 3.09 18.08 -18.40
CA PRO A 134 3.15 19.53 -18.25
C PRO A 134 1.81 20.17 -17.85
N LYS A 135 0.69 19.68 -18.41
CA LYS A 135 -0.67 20.18 -18.11
C LYS A 135 -1.08 20.05 -16.63
N ASN A 136 -0.45 19.13 -15.90
CA ASN A 136 -0.73 18.87 -14.49
C ASN A 136 0.16 19.71 -13.56
N LYS A 137 1.24 20.32 -14.08
CA LYS A 137 2.11 21.22 -13.32
C LYS A 137 1.44 22.60 -13.19
N GLU A 138 1.33 23.10 -11.96
CA GLU A 138 0.69 24.40 -11.68
C GLU A 138 1.28 25.55 -12.48
N LEU A 139 2.59 25.53 -12.73
CA LEU A 139 3.30 26.53 -13.54
C LEU A 139 2.77 26.66 -14.97
N TRP A 140 2.11 25.63 -15.50
CA TRP A 140 1.57 25.60 -16.87
C TRP A 140 0.05 25.80 -16.90
N LYS A 141 -0.61 25.89 -15.74
CA LYS A 141 -2.00 26.36 -15.64
C LYS A 141 -1.97 27.87 -15.84
N THR A 142 -1.89 28.28 -17.10
CA THR A 142 -1.76 29.67 -17.51
C THR A 142 -2.84 30.51 -16.83
N VAL A 143 -2.44 31.55 -16.11
CA VAL A 143 -3.34 32.61 -15.65
C VAL A 143 -4.03 33.13 -16.90
N LYS A 144 -5.36 32.92 -17.01
CA LYS A 144 -6.14 33.55 -18.05
C LYS A 144 -6.12 35.05 -17.75
N TYR A 145 -5.24 35.78 -18.43
CA TYR A 145 -5.38 37.23 -18.50
C TYR A 145 -6.64 37.51 -19.30
N THR A 146 -7.69 37.93 -18.60
CA THR A 146 -8.86 38.55 -19.21
C THR A 146 -8.38 39.88 -19.81
N ILE A 147 -8.43 39.99 -21.13
CA ILE A 147 -8.22 41.27 -21.86
C ILE A 147 -9.49 42.10 -21.74
#